data_AF-A0A968V2W3-F1
#
_entry.id   AF-A0A968V2W3-F1
#
_cell.length_a   1.000
_cell.length_b   1.000
_cell.length_c   1.000
_cell.angle_alpha   90.00
_cell.angle_beta   90.00
_cell.angle_gamma   90.00
#
_symmetry.space_group_name_H-M   'P 1'
#
loop_
_entity.id
_entity.type
_entity.pdbx_description
1 polymer ?
#
loop_
_entity_poly.entity_id
_entity_poly.type
_entity_poly.pdbx_seq_one_letter_code
_entity_poly.pdbx_strand_id
1 'polypeptide(L)'
;MQPPKALRRTKIVATIGPATLEPKVLRNLIEAGATTLRLNFSHGTEEDHQRSIRSIRQTSFELNQPVAILQDLQGPKIRLGRFETGSIVVKNGDP
;
A
#
# COMPACT_ATOMS: atom_id res chain seq x y z
N MET A 1 -2.27 24.93 -21.91
CA MET A 1 -2.54 23.79 -21.00
C MET A 1 -2.63 22.53 -21.86
N GLN A 2 -1.88 21.48 -21.55
CA GLN A 2 -2.05 20.20 -22.26
C GLN A 2 -3.42 19.61 -21.91
N PRO A 3 -4.16 19.06 -22.88
CA PRO A 3 -5.42 18.39 -22.59
C PRO A 3 -5.17 17.18 -21.67
N PRO A 4 -6.13 16.79 -20.82
CA PRO A 4 -5.98 15.61 -19.99
C PRO A 4 -5.70 14.40 -20.88
N LYS A 5 -4.53 13.79 -20.68
CA LYS A 5 -4.10 12.53 -21.31
C LYS A 5 -5.28 11.56 -21.19
N ALA A 6 -5.81 11.14 -22.34
CA ALA A 6 -7.08 10.41 -22.52
C ALA A 6 -7.62 9.73 -21.26
N LEU A 7 -8.88 10.01 -20.89
CA LEU A 7 -9.59 9.44 -19.73
C LEU A 7 -9.38 7.92 -19.65
N ARG A 8 -8.38 7.51 -18.87
CA ARG A 8 -8.06 6.10 -18.68
C ARG A 8 -9.18 5.47 -17.86
N ARG A 9 -9.90 4.51 -18.47
CA ARG A 9 -10.96 3.76 -17.80
C ARG A 9 -10.40 2.82 -16.71
N THR A 10 -9.25 2.20 -16.98
CA THR A 10 -8.61 1.26 -16.06
C THR A 10 -7.99 1.98 -14.87
N LYS A 11 -8.41 1.60 -13.66
CA LYS A 11 -7.81 2.07 -12.41
C LYS A 11 -6.49 1.35 -12.13
N ILE A 12 -5.56 2.03 -11.45
CA ILE A 12 -4.32 1.45 -10.94
C ILE A 12 -4.41 1.43 -9.41
N VAL A 13 -4.28 0.24 -8.84
CA VAL A 13 -4.17 0.04 -7.39
C VAL A 13 -2.70 -0.19 -7.05
N ALA A 14 -2.12 0.66 -6.20
CA ALA A 14 -0.76 0.48 -5.69
C ALA A 14 -0.81 0.16 -4.21
N THR A 15 -0.11 -0.91 -3.79
CA THR A 15 0.04 -1.22 -2.36
C THR A 15 1.10 -0.32 -1.77
N ILE A 16 0.79 0.34 -0.66
CA ILE A 16 1.72 1.23 0.02
C ILE A 16 2.20 0.64 1.33
N GLY A 17 3.44 0.96 1.69
CA GLY A 17 4.10 0.60 2.93
C GLY A 17 5.23 1.59 3.26
N PRO A 18 6.12 1.25 4.20
CA PRO A 18 7.16 2.17 4.69
C PRO A 18 7.99 2.83 3.59
N ALA A 19 8.39 2.06 2.57
CA ALA A 19 9.20 2.55 1.45
C ALA A 19 8.47 3.54 0.52
N THR A 20 7.13 3.51 0.48
CA THR A 20 6.32 4.35 -0.41
C THR A 20 5.64 5.52 0.30
N LEU A 21 5.77 5.59 1.63
CA LEU A 21 5.16 6.63 2.46
C LEU A 21 6.01 7.90 2.59
N GLU A 22 7.24 7.87 2.07
CA GLU A 22 8.03 9.09 1.90
C GLU A 22 7.26 10.06 0.98
N PRO A 23 7.08 11.35 1.36
CA PRO A 23 6.25 12.29 0.61
C PRO A 23 6.57 12.37 -0.89
N LYS A 24 7.87 12.32 -1.24
CA LYS A 24 8.33 12.35 -2.63
C LYS A 24 7.89 11.12 -3.41
N VAL A 25 7.99 9.93 -2.82
CA VAL A 25 7.60 8.67 -3.46
C VAL A 25 6.09 8.60 -3.62
N LEU A 26 5.34 8.98 -2.58
CA LEU A 26 3.89 9.02 -2.62
C LEU A 26 3.37 9.96 -3.72
N ARG A 27 3.97 11.16 -3.84
CA ARG A 27 3.67 12.10 -4.92
C ARG A 27 3.94 11.49 -6.30
N ASN A 28 5.12 10.89 -6.48
CA ASN A 28 5.51 10.27 -7.74
C ASN A 28 4.54 9.14 -8.15
N LEU A 29 4.05 8.35 -7.18
CA LEU A 29 3.08 7.28 -7.46
C LEU A 29 1.76 7.83 -8.02
N ILE A 30 1.25 8.90 -7.42
CA ILE A 30 -0.01 9.52 -7.85
C ILE A 30 0.16 10.19 -9.21
N GLU A 31 1.24 10.96 -9.40
CA GLU A 31 1.56 11.61 -10.69
C GLU A 31 1.82 10.59 -11.82
N ALA A 32 2.39 9.42 -11.49
CA ALA A 32 2.56 8.30 -12.43
C ALA A 32 1.23 7.60 -12.81
N GLY A 33 0.14 7.88 -12.09
CA GLY A 33 -1.21 7.44 -12.42
C GLY A 33 -1.85 6.45 -11.44
N ALA A 34 -1.30 6.28 -10.22
CA ALA A 34 -1.98 5.52 -9.17
C ALA A 34 -3.30 6.20 -8.78
N THR A 35 -4.42 5.52 -9.02
CA THR A 35 -5.76 6.05 -8.72
C THR A 35 -6.29 5.58 -7.36
N THR A 36 -5.71 4.51 -6.83
CA THR A 36 -6.11 3.88 -5.58
C THR A 36 -4.88 3.40 -4.84
N LEU A 37 -4.79 3.73 -3.55
CA LEU A 37 -3.71 3.29 -2.68
C LEU A 37 -4.26 2.27 -1.68
N ARG A 38 -3.70 1.06 -1.73
CA ARG A 38 -4.08 -0.08 -0.90
C ARG A 38 -3.25 -0.08 0.39
N LEU A 39 -3.94 -0.04 1.53
CA LEU A 39 -3.39 -0.28 2.86
C LEU A 39 -3.66 -1.74 3.24
N ASN A 40 -2.60 -2.52 3.37
CA ASN A 40 -2.70 -3.93 3.76
C ASN A 40 -2.69 -4.05 5.29
N PHE A 41 -3.85 -4.32 5.90
CA PHE A 41 -4.02 -4.44 7.36
C PHE A 41 -3.50 -5.77 7.91
N SER A 42 -2.86 -6.59 7.07
CA SER A 42 -2.08 -7.74 7.52
C SER A 42 -0.84 -7.37 8.33
N HIS A 43 -0.39 -6.13 8.23
CA HIS A 43 0.87 -5.62 8.78
C HIS A 43 0.69 -4.17 9.24
N GLY A 44 1.52 -3.73 10.18
CA GLY A 44 1.47 -2.38 10.74
C GLY A 44 0.49 -2.25 11.89
N THR A 45 0.56 -1.12 12.59
CA THR A 45 -0.39 -0.77 13.65
C THR A 45 -1.50 0.15 13.14
N GLU A 46 -2.52 0.36 13.95
CA GLU A 46 -3.56 1.36 13.65
C GLU A 46 -2.96 2.76 13.43
N GLU A 47 -1.97 3.14 14.25
CA GLU A 47 -1.28 4.42 14.14
C GLU A 47 -0.50 4.54 12.82
N ASP A 48 0.12 3.46 12.35
CA ASP A 48 0.80 3.41 11.05
C ASP A 48 -0.19 3.67 9.91
N HIS A 49 -1.34 3.01 9.96
CA HIS A 49 -2.40 3.20 8.96
C HIS A 49 -2.97 4.62 9.02
N GLN A 50 -3.18 5.18 10.22
CA GLN A 50 -3.69 6.53 10.39
C GLN A 50 -2.71 7.58 9.84
N ARG A 51 -1.40 7.41 10.09
CA ARG A 51 -0.35 8.24 9.47
C ARG A 51 -0.38 8.15 7.95
N SER A 52 -0.50 6.93 7.43
CA SER A 52 -0.59 6.68 5.98
C SER A 52 -1.79 7.41 5.36
N ILE A 53 -2.97 7.29 5.97
CA ILE A 53 -4.20 7.96 5.50
C ILE A 53 -4.02 9.47 5.45
N ARG A 54 -3.43 10.07 6.50
CA ARG A 54 -3.17 11.52 6.54
C ARG A 54 -2.24 11.94 5.42
N SER A 55 -1.12 11.24 5.21
CA SER A 55 -0.19 11.55 4.12
C SER A 55 -0.86 11.45 2.75
N ILE A 56 -1.65 10.40 2.50
CA ILE A 56 -2.38 10.24 1.23
C ILE A 56 -3.36 11.39 0.99
N ARG A 57 -4.11 11.79 2.02
CA ARG A 57 -5.09 12.88 1.91
C ARG A 57 -4.40 14.22 1.67
N GLN A 58 -3.31 14.49 2.37
CA GLN A 58 -2.50 15.68 2.17
C GLN A 58 -1.94 15.75 0.75
N THR A 59 -1.28 14.70 0.27
CA THR A 59 -0.70 14.68 -1.09
C THR A 59 -1.78 14.74 -2.18
N SER A 60 -2.92 14.07 -1.99
CA SER A 60 -4.07 14.14 -2.90
C SER A 60 -4.62 15.57 -3.02
N PHE A 61 -4.69 16.30 -1.90
CA PHE A 61 -5.10 17.70 -1.85
C PHE A 61 -4.08 18.61 -2.55
N GLU A 62 -2.79 18.48 -2.23
CA GLU A 62 -1.71 19.26 -2.85
C GLU A 62 -1.60 19.07 -4.37
N LEU A 63 -1.89 17.86 -4.85
CA LEU A 63 -1.86 17.53 -6.28
C LEU A 63 -3.17 17.88 -7.01
N ASN A 64 -4.24 18.21 -6.27
CA ASN A 64 -5.59 18.32 -6.82
C ASN A 64 -6.00 17.08 -7.65
N GLN A 65 -5.63 15.89 -7.15
CA GLN A 65 -5.87 14.61 -7.82
C GLN A 65 -6.65 13.67 -6.87
N PRO A 66 -7.88 13.26 -7.23
CA PRO A 66 -8.65 12.34 -6.41
C PRO A 66 -7.99 10.96 -6.34
N VAL A 67 -7.70 10.50 -5.11
CA VAL A 67 -7.14 9.18 -4.84
C VAL A 67 -8.02 8.41 -3.86
N ALA A 68 -8.44 7.21 -4.26
CA ALA A 68 -9.17 6.31 -3.37
C ALA A 68 -8.22 5.61 -2.39
N ILE A 69 -8.67 5.40 -1.16
CA ILE A 69 -7.96 4.59 -0.17
C ILE A 69 -8.70 3.26 -0.08
N LEU A 70 -7.99 2.16 -0.31
CA LEU A 70 -8.52 0.81 -0.20
C LEU A 70 -7.96 0.16 1.07
N GLN A 71 -8.82 -0.06 2.06
CA GLN A 71 -8.50 -0.88 3.21
C GLN A 71 -8.63 -2.35 2.84
N ASP A 72 -7.51 -3.08 2.88
CA ASP A 72 -7.49 -4.52 2.62
C ASP A 72 -7.38 -5.29 3.95
N LEU A 73 -8.45 -5.99 4.29
CA LEU A 73 -8.60 -6.74 5.53
C LEU A 73 -7.84 -8.07 5.47
N GLN A 74 -7.40 -8.53 6.63
CA GLN A 74 -6.59 -9.74 6.73
C GLN A 74 -7.33 -11.02 6.28
N GLY A 75 -8.63 -11.13 6.57
CA GLY A 75 -9.40 -12.37 6.40
C GLY A 75 -8.99 -13.51 7.37
N PRO A 76 -9.60 -14.71 7.26
CA PRO A 76 -9.19 -15.86 8.05
C PRO A 76 -7.82 -16.38 7.56
N LYS A 77 -6.77 -16.22 8.38
CA LYS A 77 -5.41 -16.62 8.03
C LYS A 77 -4.94 -17.80 8.85
N ILE A 78 -4.36 -18.79 8.16
CA ILE A 78 -3.51 -19.80 8.77
C ILE A 78 -2.07 -19.27 8.75
N ARG A 79 -1.43 -19.25 9.91
CA ARG A 79 -0.05 -18.78 10.10
C ARG A 79 0.68 -19.80 10.95
N LEU A 80 1.96 -20.01 10.66
CA LEU A 80 2.85 -20.75 11.55
C LEU A 80 3.12 -19.90 12.80
N GLY A 81 3.45 -20.57 13.90
CA GLY A 81 3.95 -19.92 15.10
C GLY A 81 5.35 -19.32 14.89
N ARG A 82 5.94 -18.79 15.95
CA ARG A 82 7.34 -18.36 15.93
C ARG A 82 8.25 -19.58 16.08
N PHE A 83 9.29 -19.65 15.25
CA PHE A 83 10.37 -20.61 15.44
C PHE A 83 11.34 -20.09 16.51
N GLU A 84 11.88 -20.97 17.34
CA GLU A 84 12.83 -20.60 18.41
C GLU A 84 14.07 -19.87 17.86
N THR A 85 14.60 -20.35 16.74
CA THR A 85 15.76 -19.79 16.04
C THR A 85 15.38 -18.76 14.97
N GLY A 86 14.12 -18.30 14.95
CA GLY A 86 13.57 -17.34 13.98
C GLY A 86 13.31 -17.90 12.57
N SER A 87 14.04 -18.92 12.15
CA SER A 87 13.83 -19.63 10.89
C SER A 87 14.21 -21.11 11.01
N ILE A 88 13.63 -21.93 10.14
CA ILE A 88 14.02 -23.33 9.91
C ILE A 88 14.30 -23.52 8.42
N VAL A 89 15.24 -24.41 8.11
CA VAL A 89 15.51 -24.84 6.73
C VAL A 89 14.91 -26.23 6.59
N VAL A 90 14.01 -26.40 5.62
CA VAL A 90 13.38 -27.68 5.31
C VAL A 90 13.95 -28.26 4.02
N LYS A 91 14.18 -29.58 4.03
CA LYS A 91 14.56 -30.39 2.88
C LYS A 91 13.41 -31.33 2.52
N ASN A 92 13.43 -31.80 1.28
CA ASN A 92 12.43 -32.76 0.82
C ASN A 92 12.57 -34.08 1.62
N GLY A 93 11.49 -34.52 2.26
CA GLY A 93 11.48 -35.72 3.11
C GLY A 93 11.89 -35.48 4.56
N ASP A 94 12.08 -34.23 5.00
CA ASP A 94 12.19 -33.93 6.43
C ASP A 94 10.93 -34.39 7.18
N PRO A 95 11.07 -34.94 8.40
CA PRO A 95 9.96 -35.47 9.19
C PRO A 95 8.94 -34.41 9.62
#